data_AF-A0A3B8LNZ1-F1
#
_entry.id   AF-A0A3B8LNZ1-F1
#
_cell.length_a   1.000
_cell.length_b   1.000
_cell.length_c   1.000
_cell.angle_alpha   90.00
_cell.angle_beta   90.00
_cell.angle_gamma   90.00
#
_symmetry.space_group_name_H-M   'P 1'
#
loop_
_entity.id
_entity.type
_entity.pdbx_description
1 polymer ?
#
loop_
_entity_poly.entity_id
_entity_poly.type
_entity_poly.pdbx_seq_one_letter_code
_entity_poly.pdbx_strand_id
1 'polypeptide(L)'
;MSTQESKQLGKIVKTYRERLSLSQEQAAKMAGINRSVVAHLEQGLRLPKVKRIEALCKALEIPAEYWHAFTLPDSSERFAFEDILSELVGRKVHLTYHDESVQEAAQQLINKLIDEHSSDRQTHDLFNSVLVFYGVQPTSWPFFAHYLGASAFDNLLSFEHAIRSYQKDAIRLYSTLSQAYKALNASQNLMASLAPLQPNSLISYERRAPWDVIQEVGDEQLPDLGYIAAARVQQEEAERQALKTFLEDLAKQLREEGPTAISQIKEKTRRRMDSFLRKFDSTLQHGPFSPLFAPDADELVREAQRLAPKSEEELARMAETQNIALQNLAHYLSADYMDVYVATSMRNDADFVSVNQFVRTLFSHNQIEPLKLRYFNPTQSWLDDRIGKGLVEALMLKRSQATIYMAQKSDTFGKDSEASIALGQGKPVIVYVPKLSIPQADIDSEALSLKTRSELELELRKEVGEEQLDLDASIDDEALVARILL
;
A
#
# COMPACT_ATOMS: atom_id res chain seq x y z
N MET A 1 2.15 8.69 -25.89
CA MET A 1 2.48 9.14 -24.52
C MET A 1 2.17 10.62 -24.43
N SER A 2 1.38 11.03 -23.44
CA SER A 2 1.21 12.43 -23.03
C SER A 2 2.51 12.84 -22.36
N THR A 3 3.44 13.47 -23.09
CA THR A 3 4.68 13.98 -22.48
C THR A 3 4.35 15.16 -21.58
N GLN A 4 5.04 15.29 -20.45
CA GLN A 4 4.81 16.35 -19.49
C GLN A 4 5.01 17.75 -20.11
N GLU A 5 5.82 17.87 -21.16
CA GLU A 5 5.97 19.14 -21.87
C GLU A 5 4.76 19.48 -22.76
N SER A 6 4.00 18.49 -23.24
CA SER A 6 2.71 18.77 -23.89
C SER A 6 1.71 19.41 -22.92
N LYS A 7 1.74 19.01 -21.64
CA LYS A 7 0.97 19.68 -20.57
C LYS A 7 1.49 21.08 -20.30
N GLN A 8 2.81 21.31 -20.36
CA GLN A 8 3.40 22.64 -20.14
C GLN A 8 3.06 23.61 -21.27
N LEU A 9 3.33 23.24 -22.52
CA LEU A 9 2.97 24.04 -23.69
C LEU A 9 1.44 24.24 -23.76
N GLY A 10 0.67 23.20 -23.45
CA GLY A 10 -0.78 23.27 -23.35
C GLY A 10 -1.28 24.30 -22.34
N LYS A 11 -0.66 24.38 -21.17
CA LYS A 11 -0.97 25.43 -20.17
C LYS A 11 -0.64 26.82 -20.70
N ILE A 12 0.53 27.01 -21.32
CA ILE A 12 0.94 28.31 -21.87
C ILE A 12 -0.05 28.76 -22.97
N VAL A 13 -0.36 27.86 -23.91
CA VAL A 13 -1.34 28.09 -24.98
C VAL A 13 -2.71 28.44 -24.40
N LYS A 14 -3.18 27.71 -23.40
CA LYS A 14 -4.44 27.99 -22.71
C LYS A 14 -4.45 29.38 -22.07
N THR A 15 -3.39 29.72 -21.34
CA THR A 15 -3.25 31.03 -20.67
C THR A 15 -3.28 32.19 -21.67
N TYR A 16 -2.53 32.11 -22.77
CA TYR A 16 -2.52 33.16 -23.79
C TYR A 16 -3.85 33.24 -24.55
N ARG A 17 -4.47 32.10 -24.87
CA ARG A 17 -5.80 32.07 -25.48
C ARG A 17 -6.85 32.75 -24.60
N GLU A 18 -6.86 32.43 -23.30
CA GLU A 18 -7.81 32.99 -22.34
C GLU A 18 -7.57 34.49 -22.11
N ARG A 19 -6.31 34.94 -22.10
CA ARG A 19 -5.96 36.36 -22.06
C ARG A 19 -6.54 37.14 -23.26
N LEU A 20 -6.57 36.52 -24.44
CA LEU A 20 -7.15 37.09 -25.65
C LEU A 20 -8.68 36.91 -25.72
N SER A 21 -9.32 36.35 -24.68
CA SER A 21 -10.76 36.04 -24.64
C SER A 21 -11.26 35.17 -25.80
N LEU A 22 -10.41 34.28 -26.31
CA LEU A 22 -10.73 33.41 -27.45
C LEU A 22 -11.24 32.04 -26.99
N SER A 23 -12.25 31.53 -27.68
CA SER A 23 -12.62 30.12 -27.58
C SER A 23 -11.59 29.22 -28.27
N GLN A 24 -11.54 27.93 -27.92
CA GLN A 24 -10.68 26.95 -28.61
C GLN A 24 -10.96 26.91 -30.13
N GLU A 25 -12.21 27.15 -30.52
CA GLU A 25 -12.63 27.16 -31.92
C GLU A 25 -12.17 28.42 -32.66
N GLN A 26 -12.21 29.57 -32.00
CA GLN A 26 -11.69 30.83 -32.53
C GLN A 26 -10.16 30.79 -32.67
N ALA A 27 -9.45 30.30 -31.65
CA ALA A 27 -8.00 30.12 -31.71
C ALA A 27 -7.58 29.14 -32.83
N ALA A 28 -8.31 28.03 -32.97
CA ALA A 28 -8.06 27.06 -34.04
C ALA A 28 -8.27 27.68 -35.44
N LYS A 29 -9.33 28.48 -35.61
CA LYS A 29 -9.62 29.18 -36.86
C LYS A 29 -8.54 30.21 -37.20
N MET A 30 -8.06 30.98 -36.21
CA MET A 30 -6.97 31.95 -36.39
C MET A 30 -5.66 31.28 -36.81
N ALA A 31 -5.37 30.10 -36.26
CA ALA A 31 -4.18 29.33 -36.56
C ALA A 31 -4.31 28.42 -37.79
N GLY A 32 -5.48 28.35 -38.43
CA GLY A 32 -5.73 27.45 -39.57
C GLY A 32 -5.65 25.96 -39.23
N ILE A 33 -5.98 25.58 -37.98
CA ILE A 33 -5.95 24.19 -37.50
C ILE A 33 -7.33 23.75 -37.00
N ASN A 34 -7.47 22.45 -36.71
CA ASN A 34 -8.72 21.89 -36.19
C ASN A 34 -8.84 22.14 -34.68
N ARG A 35 -10.05 22.46 -34.19
CA ARG A 35 -10.35 22.69 -32.76
C ARG A 35 -9.86 21.54 -31.87
N SER A 36 -10.00 20.30 -32.33
CA SER A 36 -9.54 19.11 -31.58
C SER A 36 -8.03 19.12 -31.31
N VAL A 37 -7.22 19.75 -32.17
CA VAL A 37 -5.78 19.90 -31.96
C VAL A 37 -5.48 20.83 -30.78
N VAL A 38 -6.24 21.93 -30.65
CA VAL A 38 -6.14 22.87 -29.53
C VAL A 38 -6.60 22.19 -28.23
N ALA A 39 -7.74 21.51 -28.26
CA ALA A 39 -8.28 20.81 -27.09
C ALA A 39 -7.32 19.73 -26.55
N HIS A 40 -6.79 18.87 -27.43
CA HIS A 40 -5.84 17.82 -27.02
C HIS A 40 -4.52 18.39 -26.52
N LEU A 41 -4.05 19.52 -27.05
CA LEU A 41 -2.85 20.18 -26.55
C LEU A 41 -3.09 20.78 -25.16
N GLU A 42 -4.19 21.51 -24.94
CA GLU A 42 -4.50 22.14 -23.65
C GLU A 42 -4.76 21.14 -22.53
N GLN A 43 -5.30 19.97 -22.86
CA GLN A 43 -5.45 18.84 -21.94
C GLN A 43 -4.14 18.07 -21.73
N GLY A 44 -3.10 18.40 -22.48
CA GLY A 44 -1.82 17.71 -22.49
C GLY A 44 -1.90 16.28 -23.02
N LEU A 45 -2.93 15.94 -23.78
CA LEU A 45 -3.10 14.60 -24.35
C LEU A 45 -2.13 14.36 -25.52
N ARG A 46 -1.84 15.38 -26.33
CA ARG A 46 -1.00 15.26 -27.52
C ARG A 46 -0.33 16.56 -27.94
N LEU A 47 0.97 16.49 -28.24
CA LEU A 47 1.70 17.57 -28.89
C LEU A 47 1.37 17.64 -30.41
N PRO A 48 0.96 18.80 -30.96
CA PRO A 48 0.75 18.96 -32.39
C PRO A 48 2.04 18.83 -33.21
N LYS A 49 1.92 18.64 -34.53
CA LYS A 49 3.10 18.71 -35.43
C LYS A 49 3.73 20.10 -35.39
N VAL A 50 5.05 20.21 -35.55
CA VAL A 50 5.84 21.46 -35.55
C VAL A 50 5.14 22.64 -36.23
N LYS A 51 4.73 22.48 -37.51
CA LYS A 51 4.04 23.54 -38.28
C LYS A 51 2.75 24.03 -37.62
N ARG A 52 2.04 23.16 -36.89
CA ARG A 52 0.80 23.50 -36.17
C ARG A 52 1.07 24.17 -34.83
N ILE A 53 2.16 23.78 -34.15
CA ILE A 53 2.63 24.48 -32.94
C ILE A 53 2.98 25.92 -33.30
N GLU A 54 3.80 26.09 -34.33
CA GLU A 54 4.24 27.40 -34.82
C GLU A 54 3.06 28.28 -35.23
N ALA A 55 2.13 27.75 -36.04
CA ALA A 55 0.93 28.48 -36.48
C ALA A 55 0.05 28.91 -35.29
N LEU A 56 -0.16 28.03 -34.30
CA LEU A 56 -0.97 28.32 -33.14
C LEU A 56 -0.31 29.34 -32.21
N CYS A 57 0.98 29.18 -31.91
CA CYS A 57 1.69 30.07 -30.99
C CYS A 57 1.88 31.47 -31.59
N LYS A 58 2.12 31.58 -32.90
CA LYS A 58 2.13 32.87 -33.62
C LYS A 58 0.75 33.53 -33.62
N ALA A 59 -0.33 32.77 -33.87
CA ALA A 59 -1.69 33.30 -33.87
C ALA A 59 -2.15 33.80 -32.49
N LEU A 60 -1.59 33.25 -31.41
CA LEU A 60 -1.86 33.65 -30.02
C LEU A 60 -0.84 34.65 -29.46
N GLU A 61 0.07 35.15 -30.30
CA GLU A 61 1.12 36.12 -29.91
C GLU A 61 1.97 35.63 -28.72
N ILE A 62 2.22 34.32 -28.65
CA ILE A 62 3.07 33.74 -27.60
C ILE A 62 4.54 34.04 -27.97
N PRO A 63 5.33 34.63 -27.05
CA PRO A 63 6.74 34.89 -27.30
C PRO A 63 7.50 33.62 -27.67
N ALA A 64 8.40 33.71 -28.66
CA ALA A 64 9.10 32.57 -29.25
C ALA A 64 9.85 31.73 -28.20
N GLU A 65 10.41 32.37 -27.16
CA GLU A 65 11.09 31.72 -26.02
C GLU A 65 10.27 30.60 -25.35
N TYR A 66 8.93 30.64 -25.42
CA TYR A 66 8.07 29.64 -24.78
C TYR A 66 7.77 28.42 -25.64
N TRP A 67 7.98 28.48 -26.96
CA TRP A 67 7.54 27.43 -27.87
C TRP A 67 8.58 27.02 -28.92
N HIS A 68 9.65 27.79 -29.14
CA HIS A 68 10.66 27.49 -30.15
C HIS A 68 11.37 26.14 -29.90
N ALA A 69 11.59 25.81 -28.63
CA ALA A 69 12.12 24.53 -28.19
C ALA A 69 11.34 23.31 -28.72
N PHE A 70 10.04 23.48 -28.97
CA PHE A 70 9.12 22.44 -29.44
C PHE A 70 9.02 22.38 -30.97
N THR A 71 9.66 23.32 -31.66
CA THR A 71 9.67 23.40 -33.13
C THR A 71 11.00 23.00 -33.75
N LEU A 72 12.03 22.75 -32.93
CA LEU A 72 13.30 22.19 -33.39
C LEU A 72 13.09 20.80 -34.00
N PRO A 73 13.81 20.44 -35.07
CA PRO A 73 13.90 19.05 -35.53
C PRO A 73 14.30 18.14 -34.36
N ASP A 74 13.67 16.97 -34.27
CA ASP A 74 13.95 15.94 -33.26
C ASP A 74 13.76 16.38 -31.79
N SER A 75 13.08 17.51 -31.55
CA SER A 75 12.78 17.98 -30.18
C SER A 75 12.04 16.92 -29.36
N SER A 76 11.21 16.10 -29.99
CA SER A 76 10.52 14.97 -29.35
C SER A 76 11.48 13.89 -28.85
N GLU A 77 12.60 13.67 -29.52
CA GLU A 77 13.62 12.70 -29.09
C GLU A 77 14.42 13.24 -27.91
N ARG A 78 14.80 14.52 -27.93
CA ARG A 78 15.43 15.15 -26.75
C ARG A 78 14.50 15.13 -25.54
N PHE A 79 13.23 15.46 -25.71
CA PHE A 79 12.25 15.38 -24.63
C PHE A 79 12.12 13.97 -24.05
N ALA A 80 12.03 12.96 -24.91
CA ALA A 80 12.02 11.56 -24.46
C ALA A 80 13.33 11.18 -23.74
N PHE A 81 14.47 11.64 -24.24
CA PHE A 81 15.77 11.46 -23.58
C PHE A 81 15.82 12.14 -22.20
N GLU A 82 15.30 13.36 -22.08
CA GLU A 82 15.22 14.13 -20.83
C GLU A 82 14.33 13.46 -19.78
N ASP A 83 13.21 12.88 -20.20
CA ASP A 83 12.34 12.06 -19.35
C ASP A 83 13.10 10.84 -18.82
N ILE A 84 13.78 10.08 -19.69
CA ILE A 84 14.57 8.91 -19.29
C ILE A 84 15.75 9.30 -18.39
N LEU A 85 16.44 10.40 -18.72
CA LEU A 85 17.57 10.90 -17.91
C LEU A 85 17.08 11.36 -16.53
N SER A 86 15.88 11.94 -16.43
CA SER A 86 15.28 12.33 -15.15
C SER A 86 15.08 11.12 -14.22
N GLU A 87 14.69 9.97 -14.79
CA GLU A 87 14.53 8.69 -14.10
C GLU A 87 15.88 8.09 -13.63
N LEU A 88 16.97 8.32 -14.36
CA LEU A 88 18.32 7.93 -13.91
C LEU A 88 18.74 8.73 -12.66
N VAL A 89 18.58 10.05 -12.70
CA VAL A 89 19.13 10.95 -11.66
C VAL A 89 18.16 11.22 -10.50
N GLY A 90 16.91 10.77 -10.61
CA GLY A 90 15.87 10.98 -9.59
C GLY A 90 15.46 12.43 -9.41
N ARG A 91 15.64 13.28 -10.42
CA ARG A 91 15.19 14.68 -10.47
C ARG A 91 14.88 15.06 -11.90
N LYS A 92 14.02 16.06 -12.08
CA LYS A 92 13.75 16.58 -13.42
C LYS A 92 14.97 17.23 -14.03
N VAL A 93 15.19 16.96 -15.31
CA VAL A 93 16.15 17.64 -16.18
C VAL A 93 15.42 18.11 -17.43
N HIS A 94 15.69 19.33 -17.88
CA HIS A 94 15.17 19.86 -19.14
C HIS A 94 15.95 21.08 -19.60
N LEU A 95 15.98 21.33 -20.91
CA LEU A 95 16.61 22.53 -21.48
C LEU A 95 15.64 23.64 -21.91
N THR A 96 14.35 23.49 -21.64
CA THR A 96 13.27 24.37 -22.14
C THR A 96 13.51 25.88 -21.94
N TYR A 97 14.17 26.28 -20.87
CA TYR A 97 14.43 27.70 -20.54
C TYR A 97 15.85 28.18 -20.90
N HIS A 98 16.65 27.36 -21.57
CA HIS A 98 17.97 27.75 -22.06
C HIS A 98 17.88 28.36 -23.46
N ASP A 99 18.90 29.12 -23.85
CA ASP A 99 19.02 29.69 -25.18
C ASP A 99 18.95 28.61 -26.27
N GLU A 100 18.40 28.99 -27.42
CA GLU A 100 18.22 28.10 -28.58
C GLU A 100 19.53 27.42 -29.00
N SER A 101 20.63 28.17 -29.04
CA SER A 101 21.95 27.62 -29.38
C SER A 101 22.41 26.51 -28.44
N VAL A 102 22.06 26.58 -27.15
CA VAL A 102 22.37 25.54 -26.15
C VAL A 102 21.50 24.32 -26.39
N GLN A 103 20.22 24.54 -26.68
CA GLN A 103 19.27 23.48 -27.00
C GLN A 103 19.65 22.71 -28.27
N GLU A 104 20.09 23.41 -29.30
CA GLU A 104 20.58 22.82 -30.56
C GLU A 104 21.87 22.04 -30.35
N ALA A 105 22.83 22.60 -29.61
CA ALA A 105 24.08 21.92 -29.30
C ALA A 105 23.86 20.62 -28.51
N ALA A 106 22.96 20.64 -27.52
CA ALA A 106 22.58 19.44 -26.78
C ALA A 106 21.91 18.40 -27.68
N GLN A 107 20.97 18.81 -28.54
CA GLN A 107 20.31 17.92 -29.50
C GLN A 107 21.33 17.24 -30.43
N GLN A 108 22.28 17.99 -30.98
CA GLN A 108 23.32 17.43 -31.85
C GLN A 108 24.15 16.35 -31.15
N LEU A 109 24.50 16.55 -29.87
CA LEU A 109 25.23 15.54 -29.11
C LEU A 109 24.36 14.33 -28.74
N ILE A 110 23.08 14.52 -28.46
CA ILE A 110 22.13 13.42 -28.21
C ILE A 110 21.97 12.58 -29.47
N ASN A 111 21.77 13.20 -30.63
CA ASN A 111 21.69 12.48 -31.91
C ASN A 111 23.00 11.72 -32.18
N LYS A 112 24.15 12.37 -31.95
CA LYS A 112 25.45 11.70 -32.07
C LYS A 112 25.58 10.50 -31.13
N LEU A 113 25.09 10.64 -29.89
CA LEU A 113 25.13 9.59 -28.88
C LEU A 113 24.30 8.37 -29.29
N ILE A 114 23.19 8.60 -30.00
CA ILE A 114 22.24 7.55 -30.39
C ILE A 114 22.58 6.94 -31.77
N ASP A 115 22.99 7.76 -32.74
CA ASP A 115 23.15 7.35 -34.13
C ASP A 115 24.54 6.77 -34.45
N GLU A 116 25.58 7.20 -33.74
CA GLU A 116 26.94 6.75 -34.00
C GLU A 116 27.31 5.52 -33.17
N HIS A 117 27.61 4.42 -33.87
CA HIS A 117 28.15 3.21 -33.24
C HIS A 117 29.60 3.45 -32.81
N SER A 118 29.77 3.85 -31.56
CA SER A 118 31.05 4.16 -30.93
C SER A 118 31.47 3.07 -29.94
N SER A 119 32.76 3.04 -29.58
CA SER A 119 33.23 2.18 -28.49
C SER A 119 32.70 2.67 -27.14
N ASP A 120 32.59 1.79 -26.13
CA ASP A 120 32.12 2.16 -24.79
C ASP A 120 32.83 3.40 -24.22
N ARG A 121 34.13 3.57 -24.47
CA ARG A 121 34.90 4.72 -23.97
C ARG A 121 34.45 6.03 -24.62
N GLN A 122 34.25 6.00 -25.92
CA GLN A 122 33.79 7.17 -26.68
C GLN A 122 32.35 7.52 -26.33
N THR A 123 31.49 6.51 -26.19
CA THR A 123 30.10 6.70 -25.76
C THR A 123 30.05 7.26 -24.33
N HIS A 124 30.92 6.81 -23.43
CA HIS A 124 31.03 7.36 -22.07
C HIS A 124 31.42 8.84 -22.07
N ASP A 125 32.43 9.22 -22.84
CA ASP A 125 32.86 10.61 -22.97
C ASP A 125 31.77 11.50 -23.58
N LEU A 126 31.09 10.99 -24.61
CA LEU A 126 30.00 11.70 -25.27
C LEU A 126 28.79 11.86 -24.34
N PHE A 127 28.39 10.82 -23.63
CA PHE A 127 27.30 10.88 -22.65
C PHE A 127 27.64 11.88 -21.54
N ASN A 128 28.85 11.84 -20.99
CA ASN A 128 29.29 12.81 -20.00
C ASN A 128 29.26 14.25 -20.53
N SER A 129 29.55 14.46 -21.81
CA SER A 129 29.43 15.77 -22.46
C SER A 129 27.97 16.24 -22.52
N VAL A 130 27.02 15.33 -22.81
CA VAL A 130 25.58 15.62 -22.76
C VAL A 130 25.14 15.98 -21.34
N LEU A 131 25.60 15.26 -20.30
CA LEU A 131 25.21 15.50 -18.91
C LEU A 131 25.54 16.92 -18.42
N VAL A 132 26.58 17.55 -18.96
CA VAL A 132 26.97 18.93 -18.62
C VAL A 132 25.86 19.92 -18.93
N PHE A 133 25.16 19.77 -20.06
CA PHE A 133 24.04 20.64 -20.44
C PHE A 133 22.92 20.63 -19.37
N TYR A 134 22.74 19.49 -18.71
CA TYR A 134 21.68 19.29 -17.71
C TYR A 134 22.12 19.56 -16.26
N GLY A 135 23.37 20.01 -16.06
CA GLY A 135 23.96 20.17 -14.74
C GLY A 135 23.95 18.85 -13.93
N VAL A 136 24.06 17.72 -14.62
CA VAL A 136 24.14 16.39 -14.01
C VAL A 136 25.62 16.04 -13.81
N GLN A 137 25.95 15.44 -12.68
CA GLN A 137 27.33 15.01 -12.44
C GLN A 137 27.74 13.95 -13.48
N PRO A 138 28.94 14.05 -14.08
CA PRO A 138 29.42 13.04 -15.01
C PRO A 138 29.37 11.64 -14.41
N THR A 139 29.02 10.66 -15.23
CA THR A 139 29.09 9.26 -14.82
C THR A 139 30.54 8.81 -14.66
N SER A 140 30.84 8.06 -13.61
CA SER A 140 32.09 7.34 -13.47
C SER A 140 32.11 6.16 -14.43
N TRP A 141 33.31 5.75 -14.83
CA TRP A 141 33.47 4.59 -15.70
C TRP A 141 32.86 3.29 -15.13
N PRO A 142 33.05 2.94 -13.83
CA PRO A 142 32.45 1.73 -13.27
C PRO A 142 30.92 1.73 -13.36
N PHE A 143 30.28 2.88 -13.09
CA PHE A 143 28.83 3.01 -13.22
C PHE A 143 28.37 2.83 -14.65
N PHE A 144 29.01 3.56 -15.58
CA PHE A 144 28.68 3.49 -17.00
C PHE A 144 28.84 2.08 -17.55
N ALA A 145 29.98 1.43 -17.30
CA ALA A 145 30.26 0.09 -17.81
C ALA A 145 29.34 -1.00 -17.24
N HIS A 146 28.80 -0.80 -16.03
CA HIS A 146 27.92 -1.78 -15.40
C HIS A 146 26.44 -1.62 -15.81
N TYR A 147 25.93 -0.39 -15.84
CA TYR A 147 24.51 -0.13 -16.05
C TYR A 147 24.14 0.32 -17.46
N LEU A 148 25.05 0.94 -18.19
CA LEU A 148 24.77 1.57 -19.49
C LEU A 148 25.51 0.83 -20.62
N GLY A 149 26.83 1.01 -20.71
CA GLY A 149 27.61 0.58 -21.88
C GLY A 149 27.22 1.33 -23.16
N ALA A 150 27.89 1.02 -24.28
CA ALA A 150 27.53 1.62 -25.57
C ALA A 150 26.13 1.21 -26.04
N SER A 151 25.74 -0.05 -25.82
CA SER A 151 24.45 -0.59 -26.26
C SER A 151 23.24 0.06 -25.61
N ALA A 152 23.39 0.70 -24.44
CA ALA A 152 22.31 1.50 -23.87
C ALA A 152 21.89 2.66 -24.78
N PHE A 153 22.74 3.08 -25.72
CA PHE A 153 22.46 4.21 -26.59
C PHE A 153 22.12 3.82 -28.03
N ASP A 154 21.95 2.54 -28.36
CA ASP A 154 21.53 2.09 -29.71
C ASP A 154 20.19 2.71 -30.16
N ASN A 155 19.34 3.08 -29.21
CA ASN A 155 18.08 3.83 -29.37
C ASN A 155 17.52 4.19 -27.98
N LEU A 156 16.52 5.09 -27.95
CA LEU A 156 15.87 5.52 -26.71
C LEU A 156 15.24 4.37 -25.90
N LEU A 157 14.73 3.32 -26.54
CA LEU A 157 14.16 2.17 -25.83
C LEU A 157 15.25 1.37 -25.09
N SER A 158 16.42 1.22 -25.70
CA SER A 158 17.57 0.55 -25.08
C SER A 158 18.08 1.36 -23.88
N PHE A 159 18.06 2.69 -24.00
CA PHE A 159 18.42 3.57 -22.89
C PHE A 159 17.44 3.43 -21.73
N GLU A 160 16.14 3.44 -22.01
CA GLU A 160 15.10 3.22 -20.99
C GLU A 160 15.28 1.86 -20.29
N HIS A 161 15.57 0.78 -21.02
CA HIS A 161 15.82 -0.55 -20.44
C HIS A 161 17.05 -0.56 -19.53
N ALA A 162 18.13 0.10 -19.93
CA ALA A 162 19.33 0.26 -19.11
C ALA A 162 19.01 1.00 -17.80
N ILE A 163 18.24 2.10 -17.88
CA ILE A 163 17.79 2.84 -16.68
C ILE A 163 16.91 1.97 -15.78
N ARG A 164 15.97 1.21 -16.34
CA ARG A 164 15.15 0.25 -15.56
C ARG A 164 16.00 -0.82 -14.87
N SER A 165 17.06 -1.30 -15.51
CA SER A 165 18.01 -2.24 -14.91
C SER A 165 18.71 -1.63 -13.68
N TYR A 166 19.25 -0.41 -13.84
CA TYR A 166 19.80 0.36 -12.72
C TYR A 166 18.79 0.59 -11.60
N GLN A 167 17.55 0.96 -11.94
CA GLN A 167 16.51 1.25 -10.96
C GLN A 167 16.19 0.04 -10.08
N LYS A 168 16.21 -1.19 -10.62
CA LYS A 168 16.00 -2.42 -9.84
C LYS A 168 16.97 -2.56 -8.68
N ASP A 169 18.23 -2.18 -8.87
CA ASP A 169 19.24 -2.19 -7.82
C ASP A 169 19.11 -0.97 -6.91
N ALA A 170 18.90 0.21 -7.51
CA ALA A 170 18.78 1.47 -6.78
C ALA A 170 17.67 1.45 -5.72
N ILE A 171 16.47 0.96 -6.06
CA ILE A 171 15.33 0.90 -5.15
C ILE A 171 15.53 -0.11 -4.01
N ARG A 172 16.40 -1.10 -4.19
CA ARG A 172 16.73 -2.11 -3.17
C ARG A 172 17.79 -1.62 -2.18
N LEU A 173 18.57 -0.60 -2.56
CA LEU A 173 19.69 -0.09 -1.77
C LEU A 173 19.46 1.30 -1.17
N TYR A 174 18.62 2.12 -1.79
CA TYR A 174 18.48 3.54 -1.43
C TYR A 174 17.01 3.98 -1.42
N SER A 175 16.72 5.00 -0.62
CA SER A 175 15.37 5.55 -0.47
C SER A 175 14.90 6.40 -1.66
N THR A 176 15.84 6.93 -2.45
CA THR A 176 15.54 7.74 -3.63
C THR A 176 16.55 7.47 -4.74
N LEU A 177 16.10 7.59 -5.99
CA LEU A 177 16.98 7.44 -7.17
C LEU A 177 18.07 8.51 -7.22
N SER A 178 17.84 9.69 -6.64
CA SER A 178 18.86 10.74 -6.56
C SER A 178 20.00 10.37 -5.62
N GLN A 179 19.67 9.81 -4.45
CA GLN A 179 20.69 9.28 -3.54
C GLN A 179 21.42 8.08 -4.15
N ALA A 180 20.68 7.17 -4.79
CA ALA A 180 21.26 6.01 -5.46
C ALA A 180 22.27 6.41 -6.54
N TYR A 181 21.87 7.31 -7.44
CA TYR A 181 22.72 7.79 -8.53
C TYR A 181 23.99 8.41 -7.95
N LYS A 182 23.86 9.33 -6.99
CA LYS A 182 25.02 9.97 -6.36
C LYS A 182 25.97 8.97 -5.71
N ALA A 183 25.44 8.01 -4.95
CA ALA A 183 26.24 7.05 -4.19
C ALA A 183 26.92 6.01 -5.09
N LEU A 184 26.16 5.40 -6.01
CA LEU A 184 26.69 4.39 -6.94
C LEU A 184 27.64 5.02 -7.96
N ASN A 185 27.32 6.21 -8.46
CA ASN A 185 28.16 6.90 -9.43
C ASN A 185 29.50 7.37 -8.83
N ALA A 186 29.51 7.80 -7.57
CA ALA A 186 30.74 8.20 -6.87
C ALA A 186 31.56 7.02 -6.33
N SER A 187 31.06 5.78 -6.44
CA SER A 187 31.72 4.60 -5.87
C SER A 187 33.00 4.23 -6.63
N GLN A 188 34.11 4.15 -5.90
CA GLN A 188 35.37 3.62 -6.44
C GLN A 188 35.31 2.09 -6.66
N ASN A 189 34.44 1.40 -5.92
CA ASN A 189 34.21 -0.04 -6.03
C ASN A 189 32.70 -0.31 -6.06
N LEU A 190 32.13 -0.20 -7.26
CA LEU A 190 30.70 -0.40 -7.47
C LEU A 190 30.23 -1.77 -6.96
N MET A 191 31.01 -2.84 -7.17
CA MET A 191 30.64 -4.19 -6.74
C MET A 191 30.53 -4.30 -5.21
N ALA A 192 31.33 -3.56 -4.45
CA ALA A 192 31.17 -3.50 -2.99
C ALA A 192 29.87 -2.79 -2.59
N SER A 193 29.46 -1.75 -3.32
CA SER A 193 28.17 -1.08 -3.11
C SER A 193 26.98 -1.99 -3.46
N LEU A 194 27.15 -2.91 -4.41
CA LEU A 194 26.13 -3.89 -4.82
C LEU A 194 26.17 -5.20 -4.03
N ALA A 195 27.15 -5.39 -3.14
CA ALA A 195 27.28 -6.58 -2.32
C ALA A 195 26.01 -6.93 -1.51
N PRO A 196 25.25 -5.97 -0.95
CA PRO A 196 24.00 -6.28 -0.23
C PRO A 196 22.91 -6.91 -1.11
N LEU A 197 23.01 -6.81 -2.44
CA LEU A 197 22.05 -7.41 -3.37
C LEU A 197 22.32 -8.89 -3.65
N GLN A 198 23.51 -9.37 -3.28
CA GLN A 198 23.90 -10.76 -3.50
C GLN A 198 23.11 -11.70 -2.59
N PRO A 199 22.73 -12.89 -3.07
CA PRO A 199 22.05 -13.88 -2.24
C PRO A 199 22.86 -14.23 -0.99
N ASN A 200 22.20 -14.23 0.16
CA ASN A 200 22.80 -14.68 1.41
C ASN A 200 22.98 -16.20 1.41
N SER A 201 24.07 -16.68 2.03
CA SER A 201 24.27 -18.11 2.24
C SER A 201 23.28 -18.66 3.26
N LEU A 202 22.61 -19.76 2.92
CA LEU A 202 21.64 -20.43 3.79
C LEU A 202 22.29 -21.37 4.83
N ILE A 203 23.59 -21.64 4.73
CA ILE A 203 24.31 -22.60 5.59
C ILE A 203 24.17 -22.27 7.08
N SER A 204 24.12 -20.98 7.42
CA SER A 204 23.96 -20.54 8.82
C SER A 204 22.60 -20.90 9.41
N TYR A 205 21.57 -21.07 8.57
CA TYR A 205 20.21 -21.41 8.96
C TYR A 205 20.06 -22.92 9.18
N GLU A 206 20.64 -23.72 8.28
CA GLU A 206 20.61 -25.19 8.36
C GLU A 206 21.19 -25.74 9.68
N ARG A 207 22.17 -25.03 10.25
CA ARG A 207 22.87 -25.42 11.50
C ARG A 207 22.12 -25.04 12.78
N ARG A 208 21.02 -24.29 12.69
CA ARG A 208 20.24 -23.86 13.87
C ARG A 208 19.48 -25.03 14.47
N ALA A 209 19.12 -24.91 15.75
CA ALA A 209 18.09 -25.75 16.34
C ALA A 209 16.71 -25.38 15.76
N PRO A 210 15.76 -26.32 15.68
CA PRO A 210 14.37 -26.02 15.34
C PRO A 210 13.77 -24.95 16.27
N TRP A 211 12.74 -24.25 15.77
CA TRP A 211 11.99 -23.25 16.54
C TRP A 211 10.68 -23.86 17.07
N ASP A 212 10.80 -24.93 17.85
CA ASP A 212 9.70 -25.74 18.40
C ASP A 212 9.42 -25.47 19.89
N VAL A 213 10.10 -24.49 20.48
CA VAL A 213 9.95 -24.09 21.89
C VAL A 213 8.62 -23.39 22.17
N ILE A 214 7.94 -22.89 21.14
CA ILE A 214 6.65 -22.22 21.27
C ILE A 214 5.54 -23.27 21.30
N GLN A 215 4.80 -23.33 22.40
CA GLN A 215 3.65 -24.20 22.52
C GLN A 215 2.44 -23.58 21.83
N GLU A 216 1.92 -24.24 20.80
CA GLU A 216 0.84 -23.70 19.99
C GLU A 216 -0.50 -23.68 20.76
N VAL A 217 -1.13 -22.50 20.81
CA VAL A 217 -2.54 -22.31 21.18
C VAL A 217 -3.39 -22.51 19.93
N GLY A 218 -4.36 -23.43 20.00
CA GLY A 218 -5.22 -23.77 18.88
C GLY A 218 -6.22 -22.66 18.52
N ASP A 219 -6.68 -22.66 17.27
CA ASP A 219 -7.55 -21.60 16.71
C ASP A 219 -8.81 -21.34 17.54
N GLU A 220 -9.42 -22.38 18.11
CA GLU A 220 -10.62 -22.27 18.96
C GLU A 220 -10.38 -21.53 20.29
N GLN A 221 -9.12 -21.49 20.74
CA GLN A 221 -8.71 -20.90 22.02
C GLN A 221 -8.08 -19.51 21.85
N LEU A 222 -7.69 -19.11 20.64
CA LEU A 222 -7.12 -17.77 20.39
C LEU A 222 -7.98 -16.59 20.89
N PRO A 223 -9.34 -16.64 20.83
CA PRO A 223 -10.18 -15.58 21.40
C PRO A 223 -9.94 -15.34 22.90
N ASP A 224 -9.49 -16.35 23.64
CA ASP A 224 -9.17 -16.23 25.07
C ASP A 224 -7.99 -15.26 25.33
N LEU A 225 -7.18 -14.98 24.29
CA LEU A 225 -6.03 -14.06 24.32
C LEU A 225 -6.38 -12.62 23.91
N GLY A 226 -7.61 -12.37 23.41
CA GLY A 226 -8.10 -11.03 23.07
C GLY A 226 -8.43 -10.18 24.29
N TYR A 227 -8.64 -10.80 25.45
CA TYR A 227 -8.97 -10.12 26.69
C TYR A 227 -7.72 -9.53 27.35
N ILE A 228 -7.75 -8.21 27.56
CA ILE A 228 -6.58 -7.46 28.02
C ILE A 228 -6.32 -7.72 29.51
N ALA A 229 -7.33 -7.96 30.36
CA ALA A 229 -7.10 -8.11 31.79
C ALA A 229 -8.03 -9.12 32.46
N ALA A 230 -7.48 -9.95 33.36
CA ALA A 230 -8.28 -10.87 34.18
C ALA A 230 -9.34 -10.13 35.00
N ALA A 231 -9.01 -8.94 35.50
CA ALA A 231 -9.95 -8.06 36.22
C ALA A 231 -11.11 -7.58 35.32
N ARG A 232 -10.85 -7.33 34.04
CA ARG A 232 -11.88 -6.92 33.08
C ARG A 232 -12.81 -8.08 32.73
N VAL A 233 -12.28 -9.31 32.62
CA VAL A 233 -13.13 -10.50 32.44
C VAL A 233 -14.01 -10.69 33.65
N GLN A 234 -13.46 -10.68 34.87
CA GLN A 234 -14.26 -10.79 36.10
C GLN A 234 -15.35 -9.72 36.20
N GLN A 235 -15.04 -8.48 35.81
CA GLN A 235 -16.04 -7.40 35.76
C GLN A 235 -17.13 -7.69 34.71
N GLU A 236 -16.74 -8.08 33.48
CA GLU A 236 -17.69 -8.41 32.42
C GLU A 236 -18.57 -9.61 32.81
N GLU A 237 -18.03 -10.62 33.48
CA GLU A 237 -18.79 -11.75 34.00
C GLU A 237 -19.78 -11.32 35.10
N ALA A 238 -19.38 -10.43 36.02
CA ALA A 238 -20.29 -9.88 37.02
C ALA A 238 -21.42 -9.04 36.39
N GLU A 239 -21.12 -8.31 35.31
CA GLU A 239 -22.11 -7.55 34.54
C GLU A 239 -23.06 -8.47 33.76
N ARG A 240 -22.55 -9.55 33.14
CA ARG A 240 -23.34 -10.60 32.48
C ARG A 240 -24.25 -11.33 33.47
N GLN A 241 -23.73 -11.70 34.64
CA GLN A 241 -24.52 -12.32 35.69
C GLN A 241 -25.63 -11.39 36.18
N ALA A 242 -25.33 -10.11 36.38
CA ALA A 242 -26.35 -9.12 36.75
C ALA A 242 -27.42 -8.95 35.66
N LEU A 243 -27.02 -8.93 34.39
CA LEU A 243 -27.95 -8.82 33.26
C LEU A 243 -28.81 -10.08 33.12
N LYS A 244 -28.22 -11.27 33.20
CA LYS A 244 -28.91 -12.56 33.17
C LYS A 244 -30.00 -12.62 34.24
N THR A 245 -29.61 -12.38 35.50
CA THR A 245 -30.56 -12.41 36.63
C THR A 245 -31.68 -11.39 36.44
N PHE A 246 -31.37 -10.18 35.96
CA PHE A 246 -32.39 -9.18 35.65
C PHE A 246 -33.38 -9.63 34.56
N LEU A 247 -32.89 -10.23 33.47
CA LEU A 247 -33.74 -10.72 32.38
C LEU A 247 -34.62 -11.91 32.82
N GLU A 248 -34.08 -12.84 33.62
CA GLU A 248 -34.83 -13.97 34.19
C GLU A 248 -35.92 -13.50 35.17
N ASP A 249 -35.58 -12.56 36.07
CA ASP A 249 -36.52 -11.97 37.02
C ASP A 249 -37.63 -11.20 36.30
N LEU A 250 -37.28 -10.42 35.27
CA LEU A 250 -38.26 -9.69 34.46
C LEU A 250 -39.18 -10.65 33.69
N ALA A 251 -38.64 -11.74 33.12
CA ALA A 251 -39.45 -12.76 32.45
C ALA A 251 -40.43 -13.43 33.42
N LYS A 252 -40.00 -13.69 34.66
CA LYS A 252 -40.87 -14.23 35.71
C LYS A 252 -41.98 -13.24 36.09
N GLN A 253 -41.65 -11.98 36.33
CA GLN A 253 -42.63 -10.94 36.67
C GLN A 253 -43.62 -10.68 35.52
N LEU A 254 -43.17 -10.74 34.26
CA LEU A 254 -44.06 -10.63 33.10
C LEU A 254 -45.08 -11.77 33.02
N ARG A 255 -44.68 -13.00 33.41
CA ARG A 255 -45.60 -14.16 33.47
C ARG A 255 -46.60 -14.05 34.62
N GLU A 256 -46.21 -13.45 35.75
CA GLU A 256 -47.05 -13.34 36.96
C GLU A 256 -47.98 -12.11 36.94
N GLU A 257 -47.47 -10.95 36.52
CA GLU A 257 -48.15 -9.65 36.64
C GLU A 257 -48.54 -9.04 35.28
N GLY A 258 -48.03 -9.59 34.16
CA GLY A 258 -48.25 -9.05 32.82
C GLY A 258 -47.43 -7.78 32.53
N PRO A 259 -47.81 -6.98 31.51
CA PRO A 259 -47.01 -5.83 31.03
C PRO A 259 -46.76 -4.73 32.06
N THR A 260 -47.48 -4.72 33.19
CA THR A 260 -47.29 -3.78 34.31
C THR A 260 -45.99 -4.02 35.06
N ALA A 261 -45.37 -5.20 34.97
CA ALA A 261 -44.05 -5.47 35.56
C ALA A 261 -42.97 -4.49 35.04
N ILE A 262 -43.06 -4.12 33.76
CA ILE A 262 -42.08 -3.24 33.09
C ILE A 262 -42.13 -1.82 33.65
N SER A 263 -43.31 -1.32 34.05
CA SER A 263 -43.48 0.04 34.57
C SER A 263 -42.99 0.20 36.01
N GLN A 264 -42.77 -0.91 36.73
CA GLN A 264 -42.24 -0.92 38.10
C GLN A 264 -40.70 -0.85 38.15
N ILE A 265 -40.02 -1.00 37.00
CA ILE A 265 -38.56 -0.96 36.93
C ILE A 265 -38.04 0.47 37.16
N LYS A 266 -37.20 0.65 38.17
CA LYS A 266 -36.55 1.94 38.46
C LYS A 266 -35.72 2.43 37.27
N GLU A 267 -35.84 3.72 36.94
CA GLU A 267 -35.17 4.35 35.80
C GLU A 267 -33.64 4.14 35.78
N LYS A 268 -33.00 4.19 36.97
CA LYS A 268 -31.56 3.93 37.12
C LYS A 268 -31.17 2.51 36.70
N THR A 269 -31.95 1.51 37.11
CA THR A 269 -31.73 0.10 36.75
C THR A 269 -31.94 -0.09 35.26
N ARG A 270 -33.00 0.49 34.71
CA ARG A 270 -33.31 0.44 33.28
C ARG A 270 -32.17 0.98 32.42
N ARG A 271 -31.61 2.15 32.74
CA ARG A 271 -30.45 2.72 32.02
C ARG A 271 -29.20 1.84 32.12
N ARG A 272 -28.95 1.26 33.30
CA ARG A 272 -27.81 0.36 33.51
C ARG A 272 -27.92 -0.91 32.66
N MET A 273 -29.10 -1.55 32.65
CA MET A 273 -29.32 -2.78 31.88
C MET A 273 -29.32 -2.51 30.37
N ASP A 274 -29.88 -1.38 29.91
CA ASP A 274 -29.76 -0.93 28.51
C ASP A 274 -28.30 -0.80 28.07
N SER A 275 -27.46 -0.23 28.93
CA SER A 275 -26.01 -0.14 28.67
C SER A 275 -25.35 -1.51 28.56
N PHE A 276 -25.76 -2.49 29.37
CA PHE A 276 -25.21 -3.85 29.31
C PHE A 276 -25.70 -4.61 28.08
N LEU A 277 -26.98 -4.48 27.71
CA LEU A 277 -27.53 -5.07 26.48
C LEU A 277 -26.77 -4.57 25.24
N ARG A 278 -26.46 -3.27 25.17
CA ARG A 278 -25.63 -2.72 24.09
C ARG A 278 -24.18 -3.20 24.15
N LYS A 279 -23.60 -3.31 25.35
CA LYS A 279 -22.20 -3.74 25.54
C LYS A 279 -21.98 -5.18 25.10
N PHE A 280 -22.97 -6.05 25.27
CA PHE A 280 -22.88 -7.48 24.97
C PHE A 280 -23.65 -7.90 23.72
N ASP A 281 -23.90 -6.95 22.81
CA ASP A 281 -24.54 -7.16 21.51
C ASP A 281 -25.83 -7.98 21.61
N SER A 282 -26.75 -7.51 22.46
CA SER A 282 -28.07 -8.09 22.64
C SER A 282 -28.89 -8.09 21.35
N THR A 283 -29.67 -9.15 21.13
CA THR A 283 -30.64 -9.25 20.03
C THR A 283 -31.96 -8.51 20.34
N LEU A 284 -32.22 -8.24 21.62
CA LEU A 284 -33.39 -7.48 22.07
C LEU A 284 -33.33 -6.02 21.61
N GLN A 285 -34.48 -5.46 21.24
CA GLN A 285 -34.58 -4.04 20.87
C GLN A 285 -34.14 -3.12 22.02
N HIS A 286 -33.10 -2.33 21.80
CA HIS A 286 -32.53 -1.39 22.78
C HIS A 286 -32.22 -0.03 22.13
N GLY A 287 -32.27 1.07 22.89
CA GLY A 287 -32.07 2.43 22.34
C GLY A 287 -32.98 3.53 22.92
N PRO A 288 -32.73 4.81 22.57
CA PRO A 288 -33.44 5.97 23.14
C PRO A 288 -34.95 5.99 22.86
N PHE A 289 -35.41 5.27 21.82
CA PHE A 289 -36.81 5.14 21.44
C PHE A 289 -37.32 3.70 21.55
N SER A 290 -36.49 2.77 22.02
CA SER A 290 -36.94 1.39 22.22
C SER A 290 -37.87 1.33 23.43
N PRO A 291 -39.04 0.67 23.35
CA PRO A 291 -39.69 0.16 24.54
C PRO A 291 -38.77 -0.94 25.07
N LEU A 292 -37.78 -0.53 25.86
CA LEU A 292 -36.63 -1.30 26.31
C LEU A 292 -36.96 -2.70 26.86
N PHE A 293 -38.23 -3.00 27.10
CA PHE A 293 -38.76 -4.29 27.52
C PHE A 293 -40.18 -4.57 27.00
N ALA A 294 -40.45 -4.51 25.69
CA ALA A 294 -41.61 -5.20 25.11
C ALA A 294 -41.33 -6.56 24.41
N PRO A 295 -40.38 -7.41 24.86
CA PRO A 295 -40.25 -8.78 24.34
C PRO A 295 -41.04 -9.79 25.18
N ASP A 296 -41.38 -10.88 24.51
CA ASP A 296 -41.97 -12.09 25.10
C ASP A 296 -41.10 -12.61 26.27
N ALA A 297 -41.73 -13.12 27.33
CA ALA A 297 -41.01 -13.70 28.47
C ALA A 297 -40.09 -14.86 28.02
N ASP A 298 -40.48 -15.60 26.98
CA ASP A 298 -39.65 -16.67 26.43
C ASP A 298 -38.45 -16.14 25.63
N GLU A 299 -38.57 -14.96 25.02
CA GLU A 299 -37.47 -14.25 24.36
C GLU A 299 -36.44 -13.72 25.37
N LEU A 300 -36.91 -13.16 26.49
CA LEU A 300 -36.05 -12.73 27.60
C LEU A 300 -35.23 -13.89 28.19
N VAL A 301 -35.85 -15.05 28.40
CA VAL A 301 -35.16 -16.23 28.93
C VAL A 301 -34.10 -16.74 27.95
N ARG A 302 -34.42 -16.81 26.64
CA ARG A 302 -33.44 -17.22 25.61
C ARG A 302 -32.26 -16.26 25.56
N GLU A 303 -32.51 -14.96 25.61
CA GLU A 303 -31.43 -13.97 25.59
C GLU A 303 -30.60 -14.00 26.87
N ALA A 304 -31.23 -14.21 28.04
CA ALA A 304 -30.53 -14.38 29.31
C ALA A 304 -29.57 -15.58 29.28
N GLN A 305 -29.98 -16.69 28.66
CA GLN A 305 -29.13 -17.86 28.47
C GLN A 305 -27.98 -17.57 27.49
N ARG A 306 -28.24 -16.84 26.40
CA ARG A 306 -27.21 -16.46 25.42
C ARG A 306 -26.16 -15.51 26.01
N LEU A 307 -26.59 -14.59 26.87
CA LEU A 307 -25.73 -13.58 27.51
C LEU A 307 -25.15 -14.04 28.86
N ALA A 308 -25.43 -15.28 29.26
CA ALA A 308 -24.99 -15.83 30.53
C ALA A 308 -23.47 -15.69 30.71
N PRO A 309 -23.01 -15.54 31.96
CA PRO A 309 -21.58 -15.54 32.23
C PRO A 309 -20.95 -16.88 31.84
N LYS A 310 -19.66 -16.83 31.50
CA LYS A 310 -18.83 -18.01 31.26
C LYS A 310 -18.84 -18.92 32.50
N SER A 311 -18.86 -20.21 32.26
CA SER A 311 -18.73 -21.23 33.30
C SER A 311 -17.35 -21.19 33.97
N GLU A 312 -17.23 -21.74 35.18
CA GLU A 312 -15.94 -21.88 35.87
C GLU A 312 -14.93 -22.70 35.04
N GLU A 313 -15.41 -23.70 34.28
CA GLU A 313 -14.58 -24.50 33.38
C GLU A 313 -14.01 -23.64 32.23
N GLU A 314 -14.81 -22.77 31.63
CA GLU A 314 -14.36 -21.85 30.58
C GLU A 314 -13.36 -20.81 31.11
N LEU A 315 -13.57 -20.31 32.33
CA LEU A 315 -12.63 -19.39 32.98
C LEU A 315 -11.30 -20.08 33.30
N ALA A 316 -11.34 -21.33 33.77
CA ALA A 316 -10.14 -22.13 34.03
C ALA A 316 -9.37 -22.40 32.72
N ARG A 317 -10.07 -22.78 31.65
CA ARG A 317 -9.48 -22.95 30.32
C ARG A 317 -8.82 -21.66 29.82
N MET A 318 -9.52 -20.54 29.93
CA MET A 318 -8.99 -19.23 29.51
C MET A 318 -7.69 -18.88 30.28
N ALA A 319 -7.65 -19.14 31.59
CA ALA A 319 -6.45 -18.92 32.40
C ALA A 319 -5.28 -19.84 31.98
N GLU A 320 -5.56 -21.10 31.65
CA GLU A 320 -4.56 -22.03 31.12
C GLU A 320 -4.00 -21.54 29.77
N THR A 321 -4.89 -21.15 28.84
CA THR A 321 -4.51 -20.59 27.54
C THR A 321 -3.62 -19.34 27.69
N GLN A 322 -3.98 -18.43 28.60
CA GLN A 322 -3.21 -17.22 28.89
C GLN A 322 -1.83 -17.54 29.49
N ASN A 323 -1.74 -18.58 30.33
CA ASN A 323 -0.47 -19.03 30.91
C ASN A 323 0.46 -19.61 29.82
N ILE A 324 -0.06 -20.41 28.89
CA ILE A 324 0.70 -20.91 27.72
C ILE A 324 1.23 -19.72 26.90
N ALA A 325 0.37 -18.76 26.57
CA ALA A 325 0.77 -17.59 25.79
C ALA A 325 1.78 -16.68 26.52
N LEU A 326 1.73 -16.62 27.85
CA LEU A 326 2.72 -15.91 28.67
C LEU A 326 4.08 -16.63 28.67
N GLN A 327 4.09 -17.98 28.71
CA GLN A 327 5.31 -18.77 28.58
C GLN A 327 5.93 -18.63 27.18
N ASN A 328 5.11 -18.67 26.14
CA ASN A 328 5.54 -18.38 24.77
C ASN A 328 6.18 -16.99 24.67
N LEU A 329 5.57 -15.99 25.30
CA LEU A 329 6.14 -14.64 25.38
C LEU A 329 7.53 -14.64 26.03
N ALA A 330 7.73 -15.38 27.12
CA ALA A 330 9.05 -15.53 27.74
C ALA A 330 10.07 -16.18 26.79
N HIS A 331 9.65 -17.17 25.98
CA HIS A 331 10.49 -17.77 24.95
C HIS A 331 10.85 -16.80 23.82
N TYR A 332 9.89 -15.98 23.35
CA TYR A 332 10.17 -14.91 22.38
C TYR A 332 11.18 -13.89 22.93
N LEU A 333 11.01 -13.48 24.19
CA LEU A 333 11.89 -12.51 24.85
C LEU A 333 13.30 -13.06 25.09
N SER A 334 13.42 -14.36 25.41
CA SER A 334 14.70 -15.02 25.71
C SER A 334 15.44 -15.57 24.50
N ALA A 335 14.82 -15.63 23.32
CA ALA A 335 15.51 -15.99 22.07
C ALA A 335 16.79 -15.13 21.89
N ASP A 336 17.89 -15.66 21.34
CA ASP A 336 19.10 -14.82 21.17
C ASP A 336 18.93 -13.78 20.05
N TYR A 337 18.13 -14.12 19.04
CA TYR A 337 17.83 -13.29 17.88
C TYR A 337 16.41 -13.58 17.39
N MET A 338 15.88 -12.66 16.59
CA MET A 338 14.62 -12.82 15.88
C MET A 338 14.89 -12.60 14.39
N ASP A 339 14.41 -13.49 13.53
CA ASP A 339 14.56 -13.34 12.09
C ASP A 339 13.37 -12.56 11.52
N VAL A 340 12.14 -12.95 11.89
CA VAL A 340 10.92 -12.38 11.31
C VAL A 340 9.96 -11.85 12.37
N TYR A 341 9.47 -10.62 12.18
CA TYR A 341 8.32 -10.07 12.91
C TYR A 341 7.09 -10.08 12.01
N VAL A 342 5.96 -10.57 12.51
CA VAL A 342 4.69 -10.54 11.77
C VAL A 342 3.84 -9.40 12.31
N ALA A 343 3.78 -8.30 11.54
CA ALA A 343 3.02 -7.09 11.81
C ALA A 343 1.56 -7.25 11.37
N THR A 344 0.63 -7.06 12.30
CA THR A 344 -0.81 -7.30 12.09
C THR A 344 -1.67 -6.34 12.92
N SER A 345 -2.90 -6.08 12.47
CA SER A 345 -3.92 -5.32 13.19
C SER A 345 -5.11 -6.24 13.54
N MET A 346 -4.94 -7.10 14.54
CA MET A 346 -6.02 -7.95 15.02
C MET A 346 -7.04 -7.15 15.84
N ARG A 347 -8.32 -7.16 15.44
CA ARG A 347 -9.42 -6.44 16.11
C ARG A 347 -10.55 -7.36 16.56
N ASN A 348 -10.77 -8.46 15.86
CA ASN A 348 -11.81 -9.46 16.15
C ASN A 348 -11.24 -10.88 16.14
N ASP A 349 -12.01 -11.85 16.63
CA ASP A 349 -11.61 -13.26 16.74
C ASP A 349 -11.19 -13.88 15.40
N ALA A 350 -11.86 -13.52 14.31
CA ALA A 350 -11.52 -14.02 12.97
C ALA A 350 -10.15 -13.52 12.50
N ASP A 351 -9.73 -12.32 12.92
CA ASP A 351 -8.39 -11.81 12.61
C ASP A 351 -7.31 -12.66 13.30
N PHE A 352 -7.51 -13.07 14.56
CA PHE A 352 -6.56 -13.92 15.27
C PHE A 352 -6.38 -15.28 14.58
N VAL A 353 -7.49 -15.92 14.23
CA VAL A 353 -7.48 -17.21 13.52
C VAL A 353 -6.82 -17.08 12.15
N SER A 354 -7.20 -16.07 11.37
CA SER A 354 -6.65 -15.85 10.02
C SER A 354 -5.14 -15.58 10.06
N VAL A 355 -4.68 -14.76 11.00
CA VAL A 355 -3.24 -14.49 11.19
C VAL A 355 -2.52 -15.76 11.60
N ASN A 356 -3.04 -16.50 12.59
CA ASN A 356 -2.39 -17.73 13.07
C ASN A 356 -2.25 -18.77 11.95
N GLN A 357 -3.32 -19.00 11.19
CA GLN A 357 -3.31 -19.93 10.05
C GLN A 357 -2.29 -19.51 8.98
N PHE A 358 -2.23 -18.23 8.65
CA PHE A 358 -1.23 -17.71 7.72
C PHE A 358 0.19 -17.98 8.23
N VAL A 359 0.49 -17.60 9.48
CA VAL A 359 1.82 -17.77 10.07
C VAL A 359 2.23 -19.24 10.09
N ARG A 360 1.34 -20.13 10.55
CA ARG A 360 1.59 -21.58 10.56
C ARG A 360 1.88 -22.13 9.17
N THR A 361 1.04 -21.78 8.20
CA THR A 361 1.19 -22.23 6.81
C THR A 361 2.52 -21.74 6.21
N LEU A 362 2.89 -20.49 6.48
CA LEU A 362 4.13 -19.91 5.97
C LEU A 362 5.37 -20.61 6.54
N PHE A 363 5.45 -20.78 7.86
CA PHE A 363 6.65 -21.32 8.51
C PHE A 363 6.75 -22.85 8.47
N SER A 364 5.65 -23.55 8.16
CA SER A 364 5.66 -24.98 7.81
C SER A 364 5.84 -25.26 6.32
N HIS A 365 5.92 -24.22 5.48
CA HIS A 365 6.13 -24.39 4.05
C HIS A 365 7.48 -25.07 3.78
N ASN A 366 7.52 -26.02 2.84
CA ASN A 366 8.70 -26.84 2.55
C ASN A 366 9.98 -26.05 2.17
N GLN A 367 9.83 -24.82 1.67
CA GLN A 367 10.95 -23.92 1.37
C GLN A 367 11.40 -23.06 2.56
N ILE A 368 10.57 -22.93 3.59
CA ILE A 368 10.80 -22.03 4.74
C ILE A 368 11.17 -22.82 6.00
N GLU A 369 10.50 -23.94 6.26
CA GLU A 369 10.77 -24.81 7.42
C GLU A 369 12.27 -25.19 7.54
N PRO A 370 12.99 -25.56 6.45
CA PRO A 370 14.42 -25.90 6.55
C PRO A 370 15.32 -24.74 6.98
N LEU A 371 14.85 -23.49 6.86
CA LEU A 371 15.59 -22.30 7.28
C LEU A 371 15.56 -22.11 8.80
N LYS A 372 14.70 -22.84 9.54
CA LYS A 372 14.65 -22.82 11.01
C LYS A 372 14.61 -21.37 11.56
N LEU A 373 13.78 -20.54 10.93
CA LEU A 373 13.64 -19.12 11.26
C LEU A 373 13.04 -18.98 12.65
N ARG A 374 13.58 -18.05 13.44
CA ARG A 374 12.94 -17.57 14.66
C ARG A 374 12.00 -16.45 14.28
N TYR A 375 10.72 -16.62 14.55
CA TYR A 375 9.71 -15.64 14.20
C TYR A 375 8.79 -15.35 15.38
N PHE A 376 8.29 -14.12 15.42
CA PHE A 376 7.32 -13.68 16.39
C PHE A 376 5.92 -13.79 15.80
N ASN A 377 5.11 -14.71 16.33
CA ASN A 377 3.68 -14.81 16.04
C ASN A 377 2.89 -14.07 17.13
N PRO A 378 2.32 -12.87 16.85
CA PRO A 378 1.63 -12.08 17.88
C PRO A 378 0.38 -12.79 18.43
N THR A 379 -0.23 -13.71 17.67
CA THR A 379 -1.41 -14.48 18.10
C THR A 379 -1.09 -15.48 19.22
N GLN A 380 0.18 -15.85 19.38
CA GLN A 380 0.64 -16.88 20.33
C GLN A 380 1.24 -16.26 21.60
N SER A 381 1.03 -14.97 21.82
CA SER A 381 1.59 -14.22 22.95
C SER A 381 0.52 -13.42 23.67
N TRP A 382 0.64 -13.31 25.00
CA TRP A 382 -0.32 -12.58 25.82
C TRP A 382 0.36 -11.84 26.97
N LEU A 383 -0.19 -10.67 27.29
CA LEU A 383 0.20 -9.86 28.44
C LEU A 383 -1.01 -9.07 28.94
N ASP A 384 -1.19 -9.00 30.26
CA ASP A 384 -2.30 -8.29 30.92
C ASP A 384 -2.24 -6.75 30.74
N ASP A 385 -1.06 -6.22 30.40
CA ASP A 385 -0.85 -4.78 30.22
C ASP A 385 -0.74 -4.38 28.75
N ARG A 386 -1.63 -3.47 28.32
CA ARG A 386 -1.60 -2.90 26.97
C ARG A 386 -0.30 -2.14 26.68
N ILE A 387 0.27 -1.44 27.67
CA ILE A 387 1.53 -0.70 27.46
C ILE A 387 2.66 -1.70 27.28
N GLY A 388 2.75 -2.70 28.16
CA GLY A 388 3.71 -3.79 28.06
C GLY A 388 3.60 -4.55 26.73
N LYS A 389 2.39 -4.81 26.22
CA LYS A 389 2.19 -5.45 24.90
C LYS A 389 2.82 -4.61 23.79
N GLY A 390 2.55 -3.30 23.76
CA GLY A 390 3.18 -2.41 22.78
C GLY A 390 4.70 -2.33 22.89
N LEU A 391 5.25 -2.40 24.11
CA LEU A 391 6.71 -2.46 24.33
C LEU A 391 7.32 -3.77 23.85
N VAL A 392 6.64 -4.90 24.06
CA VAL A 392 7.04 -6.22 23.54
C VAL A 392 7.06 -6.20 22.02
N GLU A 393 5.98 -5.74 21.38
CA GLU A 393 5.88 -5.63 19.92
C GLU A 393 7.00 -4.75 19.34
N ALA A 394 7.22 -3.56 19.93
CA ALA A 394 8.31 -2.68 19.54
C ALA A 394 9.70 -3.32 19.73
N LEU A 395 9.90 -4.09 20.80
CA LEU A 395 11.15 -4.82 21.03
C LEU A 395 11.33 -5.95 20.01
N MET A 396 10.30 -6.73 19.72
CA MET A 396 10.35 -7.81 18.73
C MET A 396 10.65 -7.26 17.34
N LEU A 397 9.96 -6.19 16.94
CA LEU A 397 10.19 -5.46 15.69
C LEU A 397 11.62 -4.89 15.60
N LYS A 398 12.14 -4.33 16.69
CA LYS A 398 13.53 -3.84 16.75
C LYS A 398 14.54 -4.97 16.63
N ARG A 399 14.23 -6.17 17.12
CA ARG A 399 15.14 -7.32 17.11
C ARG A 399 15.07 -8.15 15.82
N SER A 400 13.95 -8.12 15.10
CA SER A 400 13.78 -8.87 13.85
C SER A 400 14.71 -8.37 12.75
N GLN A 401 15.08 -9.26 11.83
CA GLN A 401 15.85 -8.90 10.63
C GLN A 401 14.93 -8.49 9.47
N ALA A 402 13.72 -9.03 9.43
CA ALA A 402 12.69 -8.72 8.46
C ALA A 402 11.32 -8.55 9.13
N THR A 403 10.43 -7.84 8.46
CA THR A 403 9.03 -7.68 8.88
C THR A 403 8.10 -8.17 7.77
N ILE A 404 7.15 -9.03 8.12
CA ILE A 404 6.00 -9.33 7.27
C ILE A 404 4.87 -8.45 7.74
N TYR A 405 4.40 -7.55 6.88
CA TYR A 405 3.26 -6.68 7.15
C TYR A 405 2.02 -7.24 6.48
N MET A 406 1.02 -7.64 7.26
CA MET A 406 -0.24 -8.17 6.74
C MET A 406 -1.22 -7.02 6.47
N ALA A 407 -1.48 -6.72 5.19
CA ALA A 407 -2.46 -5.73 4.78
C ALA A 407 -3.90 -6.28 4.94
N GLN A 408 -4.55 -5.95 6.06
CA GLN A 408 -5.88 -6.48 6.41
C GLN A 408 -7.03 -5.58 5.89
N LYS A 409 -8.27 -6.12 5.85
CA LYS A 409 -9.49 -5.56 5.21
C LYS A 409 -9.88 -4.10 5.55
N SER A 410 -9.23 -3.45 6.51
CA SER A 410 -9.52 -2.07 6.92
C SER A 410 -8.27 -1.23 7.15
N ASP A 411 -7.13 -1.70 6.67
CA ASP A 411 -5.87 -1.01 6.84
C ASP A 411 -5.72 0.07 5.78
N THR A 412 -5.54 1.32 6.20
CA THR A 412 -5.48 2.47 5.29
C THR A 412 -4.05 2.84 4.91
N PHE A 413 -3.06 1.97 5.16
CA PHE A 413 -1.61 2.29 5.10
C PHE A 413 -1.21 3.54 5.93
N GLY A 414 -2.14 4.15 6.67
CA GLY A 414 -1.93 5.36 7.49
C GLY A 414 -1.70 5.07 8.97
N LYS A 415 -1.72 3.79 9.37
CA LYS A 415 -1.20 3.26 10.65
C LYS A 415 -0.19 2.14 10.40
N ASP A 416 0.61 2.31 9.35
CA ASP A 416 1.70 1.44 8.91
C ASP A 416 2.97 1.58 9.76
N SER A 417 2.85 1.95 11.05
CA SER A 417 3.99 2.35 11.85
C SER A 417 5.05 1.25 11.94
N GLU A 418 4.66 -0.03 11.97
CA GLU A 418 5.60 -1.14 12.05
C GLU A 418 6.37 -1.37 10.74
N ALA A 419 5.68 -1.27 9.60
CA ALA A 419 6.31 -1.33 8.28
C ALA A 419 7.25 -0.13 8.07
N SER A 420 6.77 1.08 8.35
CA SER A 420 7.54 2.31 8.28
C SER A 420 8.75 2.31 9.25
N ILE A 421 8.59 1.80 10.47
CA ILE A 421 9.70 1.66 11.44
C ILE A 421 10.72 0.64 10.94
N ALA A 422 10.29 -0.51 10.39
CA ALA A 422 11.21 -1.50 9.85
C ALA A 422 12.00 -0.94 8.66
N LEU A 423 11.33 -0.30 7.70
CA LEU A 423 11.98 0.40 6.58
C LEU A 423 12.94 1.49 7.07
N GLY A 424 12.54 2.28 8.06
CA GLY A 424 13.37 3.31 8.69
C GLY A 424 14.62 2.77 9.39
N GLN A 425 14.59 1.50 9.80
CA GLN A 425 15.76 0.77 10.33
C GLN A 425 16.60 0.10 9.22
N GLY A 426 16.25 0.30 7.94
CA GLY A 426 16.91 -0.35 6.80
C GLY A 426 16.61 -1.84 6.68
N LYS A 427 15.53 -2.32 7.32
CA LYS A 427 15.13 -3.72 7.28
C LYS A 427 14.13 -3.97 6.15
N PRO A 428 14.22 -5.12 5.47
CA PRO A 428 13.24 -5.49 4.46
C PRO A 428 11.86 -5.66 5.08
N VAL A 429 10.85 -5.17 4.35
CA VAL A 429 9.43 -5.38 4.65
C VAL A 429 8.79 -6.16 3.50
N ILE A 430 8.11 -7.26 3.84
CA ILE A 430 7.30 -8.04 2.92
C ILE A 430 5.84 -7.69 3.21
N VAL A 431 5.20 -7.01 2.27
CA VAL A 431 3.76 -6.73 2.38
C VAL A 431 3.00 -7.94 1.89
N TYR A 432 2.31 -8.62 2.80
CA TYR A 432 1.40 -9.70 2.47
C TYR A 432 -0.01 -9.15 2.30
N VAL A 433 -0.54 -9.26 1.09
CA VAL A 433 -1.93 -8.91 0.77
C VAL A 433 -2.71 -10.23 0.66
N PRO A 434 -3.67 -10.50 1.56
CA PRO A 434 -4.46 -11.72 1.50
C PRO A 434 -5.26 -11.77 0.21
N LYS A 435 -5.17 -12.90 -0.51
CA LYS A 435 -5.99 -13.18 -1.66
C LYS A 435 -7.42 -13.48 -1.22
N LEU A 436 -8.39 -12.71 -1.71
CA LEU A 436 -9.80 -13.08 -1.66
C LEU A 436 -10.07 -14.08 -2.81
N SER A 437 -10.41 -15.31 -2.45
CA SER A 437 -10.85 -16.34 -3.40
C SER A 437 -12.14 -16.97 -2.88
N ILE A 438 -13.20 -16.91 -3.69
CA ILE A 438 -14.50 -17.52 -3.42
C ILE A 438 -14.83 -18.41 -4.61
N PRO A 439 -14.38 -19.68 -4.62
CA PRO A 439 -14.55 -20.59 -5.75
C PRO A 439 -16.01 -20.77 -6.18
N GLN A 440 -16.95 -20.72 -5.23
CA GLN A 440 -18.38 -20.85 -5.50
C GLN A 440 -18.96 -19.67 -6.29
N ALA A 441 -18.32 -18.50 -6.20
CA ALA A 441 -18.72 -17.28 -6.89
C ALA A 441 -17.78 -16.94 -8.07
N ASP A 442 -16.82 -17.82 -8.39
CA ASP A 442 -15.75 -17.56 -9.38
C ASP A 442 -14.98 -16.24 -9.13
N ILE A 443 -14.87 -15.85 -7.86
CA ILE A 443 -14.16 -14.63 -7.46
C ILE A 443 -12.71 -14.99 -7.13
N ASP A 444 -11.79 -14.35 -7.83
CA ASP A 444 -10.35 -14.37 -7.55
C ASP A 444 -9.82 -12.93 -7.66
N SER A 445 -9.56 -12.32 -6.50
CA SER A 445 -9.06 -10.94 -6.42
C SER A 445 -7.73 -10.71 -7.15
N GLU A 446 -6.84 -11.70 -7.17
CA GLU A 446 -5.55 -11.58 -7.86
C GLU A 446 -5.75 -11.62 -9.38
N ALA A 447 -6.62 -12.53 -9.86
CA ALA A 447 -6.98 -12.58 -11.27
C ALA A 447 -7.68 -11.29 -11.72
N LEU A 448 -8.54 -10.71 -10.87
CA LEU A 448 -9.18 -9.42 -11.12
C LEU A 448 -8.14 -8.28 -11.22
N SER A 449 -7.21 -8.18 -10.27
CA SER A 449 -6.17 -7.15 -10.29
C SER A 449 -5.21 -7.22 -11.48
N LEU A 450 -5.13 -8.36 -12.18
CA LEU A 450 -4.32 -8.52 -13.40
C LEU A 450 -5.06 -8.15 -14.69
N LYS A 451 -6.38 -7.91 -14.62
CA LYS A 451 -7.17 -7.53 -15.79
C LYS A 451 -6.84 -6.12 -16.25
N THR A 452 -6.89 -5.92 -17.55
CA THR A 452 -6.86 -4.58 -18.13
C THR A 452 -8.10 -3.80 -17.71
N ARG A 453 -7.99 -2.46 -17.69
CA ARG A 453 -9.14 -1.59 -17.42
C ARG A 453 -10.38 -1.94 -18.27
N SER A 454 -10.19 -2.24 -19.56
CA SER A 454 -11.31 -2.60 -20.44
C SER A 454 -11.99 -3.92 -20.05
N GLU A 455 -11.23 -4.89 -19.53
CA GLU A 455 -11.77 -6.15 -19.02
C GLU A 455 -12.52 -5.91 -17.69
N LEU A 456 -11.98 -5.08 -16.80
CA LEU A 456 -12.65 -4.69 -15.54
C LEU A 456 -13.97 -3.96 -15.80
N GLU A 457 -13.99 -2.99 -16.72
CA GLU A 457 -15.21 -2.29 -17.10
C GLU A 457 -16.26 -3.24 -17.69
N LEU A 458 -15.83 -4.22 -18.49
CA LEU A 458 -16.74 -5.21 -19.07
C LEU A 458 -17.34 -6.12 -17.99
N GLU A 459 -16.56 -6.50 -17.00
CA GLU A 459 -16.99 -7.35 -15.89
C GLU A 459 -17.95 -6.61 -14.96
N LEU A 460 -17.63 -5.36 -14.62
CA LEU A 460 -18.54 -4.51 -13.85
C LEU A 460 -19.86 -4.25 -14.60
N ARG A 461 -19.83 -4.12 -15.94
CA ARG A 461 -21.05 -4.04 -16.77
C ARG A 461 -21.92 -5.30 -16.70
N LYS A 462 -21.33 -6.48 -16.56
CA LYS A 462 -22.08 -7.73 -16.40
C LYS A 462 -22.73 -7.83 -15.02
N GLU A 463 -22.05 -7.34 -13.99
CA GLU A 463 -22.51 -7.35 -12.59
C GLU A 463 -23.65 -6.34 -12.33
N VAL A 464 -23.46 -5.07 -12.70
CA VAL A 464 -24.34 -3.96 -12.29
C VAL A 464 -25.36 -3.57 -13.39
N GLY A 465 -25.14 -4.00 -14.64
CA GLY A 465 -25.98 -3.68 -15.80
C GLY A 465 -25.72 -2.28 -16.40
N GLU A 466 -25.85 -2.13 -17.72
CA GLU A 466 -25.46 -0.91 -18.46
C GLU A 466 -26.11 0.38 -17.94
N GLU A 467 -27.32 0.32 -17.39
CA GLU A 467 -28.08 1.50 -16.95
C GLU A 467 -27.63 2.07 -15.59
N GLN A 468 -26.84 1.33 -14.81
CA GLN A 468 -26.38 1.73 -13.46
C GLN A 468 -24.87 2.05 -13.38
N LEU A 469 -24.10 1.89 -14.47
CA LEU A 469 -22.69 2.26 -14.49
C LEU A 469 -22.51 3.76 -14.74
N ASP A 470 -22.33 4.51 -13.66
CA ASP A 470 -21.66 5.82 -13.69
C ASP A 470 -20.17 5.62 -13.39
N LEU A 471 -19.38 5.46 -14.45
CA LEU A 471 -17.93 5.36 -14.39
C LEU A 471 -17.31 6.72 -14.72
N ASP A 472 -16.94 7.47 -13.69
CA ASP A 472 -16.08 8.64 -13.85
C ASP A 472 -14.72 8.19 -14.40
N ALA A 473 -14.25 8.85 -15.46
CA ALA A 473 -12.95 8.61 -16.08
C ALA A 473 -11.77 8.86 -15.12
N SER A 474 -12.01 9.51 -13.97
CA SER A 474 -11.01 9.72 -12.92
C SER A 474 -10.78 8.51 -12.00
N ILE A 475 -11.66 7.51 -12.04
CA ILE A 475 -11.59 6.30 -11.20
C ILE A 475 -10.39 5.45 -11.64
N ASP A 476 -9.55 5.04 -10.70
CA ASP A 476 -8.42 4.14 -10.96
C ASP A 476 -8.85 2.67 -11.06
N ASP A 477 -7.94 1.81 -11.51
CA ASP A 477 -8.24 0.41 -11.77
C ASP A 477 -8.48 -0.37 -10.45
N GLU A 478 -7.89 0.07 -9.34
CA GLU A 478 -8.10 -0.50 -8.00
C GLU A 478 -9.53 -0.29 -7.50
N ALA A 479 -10.07 0.92 -7.69
CA ALA A 479 -11.45 1.22 -7.36
C ALA A 479 -12.46 0.47 -8.25
N LEU A 480 -12.10 0.16 -9.50
CA LEU A 480 -12.90 -0.73 -10.35
C LEU A 480 -12.95 -2.15 -9.79
N VAL A 481 -11.80 -2.72 -9.40
CA VAL A 481 -11.73 -4.05 -8.76
C VAL A 481 -12.55 -4.06 -7.47
N ALA A 482 -12.43 -3.02 -6.62
CA ALA A 482 -13.20 -2.94 -5.38
C ALA A 482 -14.71 -2.93 -5.62
N ARG A 483 -15.20 -2.29 -6.68
CA ARG A 483 -16.63 -2.29 -7.05
C ARG A 483 -17.13 -3.64 -7.57
N ILE A 484 -16.26 -4.46 -8.17
CA ILE A 484 -16.62 -5.82 -8.60
C ILE A 484 -16.71 -6.75 -7.36
N LEU A 485 -15.93 -6.46 -6.31
CA LEU A 485 -15.87 -7.28 -5.10
C LEU A 485 -16.91 -6.92 -4.02
N LEU A 486 -17.62 -5.78 -4.16
CA LEU A 486 -18.63 -5.26 -3.22
C LEU A 486 -20.04 -5.50 -3.76
#